data_AF-W2PTM5-F1
#
_entry.id   AF-W2PTM5-F1
#
_cell.length_a   1.000
_cell.length_b   1.000
_cell.length_c   1.000
_cell.angle_alpha   90.00
_cell.angle_beta   90.00
_cell.angle_gamma   90.00
#
_symmetry.space_group_name_H-M   'P 1'
#
loop_
_entity.id
_entity.type
_entity.pdbx_description
1 polymer ?
#
loop_
_entity_poly.entity_id
_entity_poly.type
_entity_poly.pdbx_seq_one_letter_code
_entity_poly.pdbx_strand_id
1 'polypeptide(L)'
;MSSRSLDALDEYIRLFNVRYPPAKTDITTELAKRFGGEAKFARLVASALQLPQSRRMYVNAEKFQNALFKQWKDRGLDPMSVHVQVFKVDENNVASAGSALKNVVERYQRDVYRGPVEGIFVNPRRS
;
A
#
# COMPACT_ATOMS: atom_id res chain seq x y z
N MET A 1 -3.42 4.91 -19.95
CA MET A 1 -2.86 6.12 -19.33
C MET A 1 -1.34 6.06 -19.43
N SER A 2 -0.70 7.04 -20.07
CA SER A 2 0.76 7.07 -20.12
C SER A 2 1.30 7.46 -18.74
N SER A 3 2.43 6.89 -18.35
CA SER A 3 3.13 7.25 -17.11
C SER A 3 3.36 8.75 -16.94
N ARG A 4 3.53 9.49 -18.05
CA ARG A 4 3.73 10.94 -18.06
C ARG A 4 2.57 11.70 -17.41
N SER A 5 1.33 11.21 -17.57
CA SER A 5 0.16 11.84 -16.92
C SER A 5 0.17 11.64 -15.41
N LEU A 6 0.66 10.49 -14.92
CA LEU A 6 0.81 10.24 -13.48
C LEU A 6 1.95 11.07 -12.89
N ASP A 7 3.06 11.21 -13.62
CA ASP A 7 4.20 12.04 -13.22
C ASP A 7 3.76 13.51 -13.10
N ALA A 8 3.04 14.04 -14.10
CA ALA A 8 2.50 15.39 -14.08
C ALA A 8 1.50 15.63 -12.94
N LEU A 9 0.65 14.65 -12.63
CA LEU A 9 -0.28 14.73 -11.50
C LEU A 9 0.46 14.75 -10.15
N ASP A 10 1.51 13.93 -9.99
CA ASP A 10 2.34 13.91 -8.77
C ASP A 10 3.02 15.28 -8.56
N GLU A 11 3.59 15.86 -9.62
CA GLU A 11 4.18 17.21 -9.58
C GLU A 11 3.14 18.29 -9.25
N TYR A 12 1.95 18.23 -9.88
CA TYR A 12 0.87 19.16 -9.58
C TYR A 12 0.44 19.08 -8.12
N ILE A 13 0.27 17.88 -7.55
CA ILE A 13 -0.11 17.71 -6.14
C ILE A 13 0.96 18.28 -5.21
N ARG A 14 2.25 18.16 -5.54
CA ARG A 14 3.33 18.79 -4.75
C ARG A 14 3.20 20.31 -4.73
N LEU A 15 2.96 20.94 -5.88
CA LEU A 15 2.72 22.38 -5.97
C LEU A 15 1.45 22.81 -5.21
N PHE A 16 0.37 22.04 -5.36
CA PHE A 16 -0.88 22.25 -4.63
C PHE A 16 -0.66 22.24 -3.11
N ASN A 17 0.10 21.27 -2.61
CA ASN A 17 0.40 21.12 -1.18
C ASN A 17 1.24 22.28 -0.61
N VAL A 18 2.13 22.87 -1.42
CA VAL A 18 2.89 24.08 -1.03
C VAL A 18 1.96 25.29 -0.92
N ARG A 19 1.02 25.43 -1.87
CA ARG A 19 0.11 26.58 -1.90
C ARG A 19 -1.03 26.48 -0.90
N TYR A 20 -1.50 25.26 -0.61
CA TYR A 20 -2.65 24.99 0.27
C TYR A 20 -2.32 23.96 1.36
N PRO A 21 -1.43 24.29 2.33
CA PRO A 21 -1.04 23.37 3.39
C PRO A 21 -2.21 22.75 4.18
N PRO A 22 -3.30 23.48 4.51
CA PRO A 22 -4.44 22.90 5.22
C PRO A 22 -5.19 21.82 4.44
N ALA A 23 -5.10 21.82 3.09
CA ALA A 23 -5.79 20.88 2.21
C ALA A 23 -4.85 19.80 1.65
N LYS A 24 -3.68 19.60 2.28
CA LYS A 24 -2.63 18.72 1.79
C LYS A 24 -3.15 17.31 1.48
N THR A 25 -2.78 16.78 0.32
CA THR A 25 -3.13 15.41 -0.12
C THR A 25 -1.93 14.73 -0.79
N ASP A 26 -2.09 13.49 -1.24
CA ASP A 26 -1.10 12.80 -2.07
C ASP A 26 -1.77 12.03 -3.22
N ILE A 27 -0.98 11.73 -4.25
CA ILE A 27 -1.48 11.07 -5.46
C ILE A 27 -2.13 9.71 -5.17
N THR A 28 -1.66 8.97 -4.15
CA THR A 28 -2.21 7.66 -3.78
C THR A 28 -3.63 7.83 -3.24
N THR A 29 -3.82 8.79 -2.33
CA THR A 29 -5.14 9.10 -1.77
C THR A 29 -6.12 9.59 -2.84
N GLU A 30 -5.67 10.48 -3.74
CA GLU A 30 -6.53 11.00 -4.81
C GLU A 30 -6.90 9.94 -5.84
N LEU A 31 -5.97 9.06 -6.22
CA LEU A 31 -6.28 7.92 -7.09
C LEU A 31 -7.20 6.93 -6.39
N ALA A 32 -6.97 6.61 -5.11
CA ALA A 32 -7.85 5.74 -4.36
C ALA A 32 -9.29 6.25 -4.35
N LYS A 33 -9.51 7.55 -4.12
CA LYS A 33 -10.84 8.17 -4.22
C LYS A 33 -11.45 7.98 -5.61
N ARG A 34 -10.70 8.26 -6.69
CA ARG A 34 -11.20 8.11 -8.06
C ARG A 34 -11.51 6.67 -8.46
N PHE A 35 -10.77 5.69 -7.93
CA PHE A 35 -10.99 4.25 -8.20
C PHE A 35 -12.02 3.60 -7.25
N GLY A 36 -12.81 4.40 -6.53
CA GLY A 36 -13.91 3.92 -5.70
C GLY A 36 -13.49 3.41 -4.33
N GLY A 37 -12.41 3.97 -3.79
CA GLY A 37 -11.92 3.74 -2.44
C GLY A 37 -10.61 2.96 -2.36
N GLU A 38 -10.02 3.01 -1.17
CA GLU A 38 -8.71 2.43 -0.86
C GLU A 38 -8.63 0.92 -1.15
N ALA A 39 -9.67 0.15 -0.80
CA ALA A 39 -9.72 -1.30 -1.06
C ALA A 39 -9.70 -1.64 -2.55
N LYS A 40 -10.49 -0.94 -3.37
CA LYS A 40 -10.56 -1.17 -4.82
C LYS A 40 -9.25 -0.78 -5.48
N PHE A 41 -8.65 0.32 -5.03
CA PHE A 41 -7.35 0.76 -5.52
C PHE A 41 -6.23 -0.21 -5.14
N ALA A 42 -6.16 -0.67 -3.89
CA ALA A 42 -5.19 -1.68 -3.46
C ALA A 42 -5.31 -2.98 -4.28
N ARG A 43 -6.53 -3.41 -4.59
CA ARG A 43 -6.78 -4.56 -5.47
C ARG A 43 -6.26 -4.31 -6.89
N LEU A 44 -6.54 -3.14 -7.46
CA LEU A 44 -6.06 -2.76 -8.79
C LEU A 44 -4.53 -2.74 -8.86
N VAL A 45 -3.87 -2.16 -7.84
CA VAL A 45 -2.41 -2.14 -7.71
C VAL A 45 -1.85 -3.56 -7.60
N ALA A 46 -2.47 -4.43 -6.80
CA ALA A 46 -2.06 -5.83 -6.69
C ALA A 46 -2.17 -6.58 -8.02
N SER A 47 -3.27 -6.39 -8.76
CA SER A 47 -3.42 -6.96 -10.10
C SER A 47 -2.36 -6.44 -11.07
N ALA A 48 -2.00 -5.15 -10.98
CA ALA A 48 -0.97 -4.55 -11.81
C ALA A 48 0.45 -5.08 -11.52
N LEU A 49 0.71 -5.53 -10.29
CA LEU A 49 1.95 -6.21 -9.90
C LEU A 49 1.99 -7.67 -10.35
N GLN A 50 0.83 -8.36 -10.35
CA GLN A 50 0.74 -9.76 -10.76
C GLN A 50 0.89 -9.94 -12.28
N LEU A 51 0.26 -9.07 -13.08
CA LEU A 51 0.25 -9.16 -14.54
C LEU A 51 0.63 -7.82 -15.19
N PRO A 52 1.88 -7.35 -14.99
CA PRO A 52 2.31 -6.06 -15.52
C PRO A 52 2.39 -6.11 -17.05
N GLN A 53 1.74 -5.14 -17.70
CA GLN A 53 1.80 -4.99 -19.17
C GLN A 53 3.07 -4.27 -19.64
N SER A 54 3.84 -3.69 -18.71
CA SER A 54 5.13 -3.06 -18.99
C SER A 54 5.94 -2.91 -17.71
N ARG A 55 7.26 -2.77 -17.85
CA ARG A 55 8.15 -2.46 -16.71
C ARG A 55 7.72 -1.20 -15.95
N ARG A 56 7.26 -0.17 -16.67
CA ARG A 56 6.86 1.10 -16.05
C ARG A 56 5.55 0.98 -15.26
N MET A 57 4.62 0.15 -15.73
CA MET A 57 3.41 -0.19 -14.97
C MET A 57 3.77 -0.91 -13.67
N TYR A 58 4.68 -1.88 -13.71
CA TYR A 58 5.16 -2.57 -12.51
C TYR A 58 5.77 -1.60 -11.49
N VAL A 59 6.70 -0.74 -11.92
CA VAL A 59 7.34 0.26 -11.05
C VAL A 59 6.32 1.21 -10.42
N ASN A 60 5.34 1.68 -11.18
CA ASN A 60 4.27 2.53 -10.65
C ASN A 60 3.39 1.79 -9.65
N ALA A 61 3.03 0.53 -9.95
CA ALA A 61 2.24 -0.28 -9.04
C ALA A 61 3.00 -0.55 -7.73
N GLU A 62 4.31 -0.79 -7.79
CA GLU A 62 5.15 -0.92 -6.60
C GLU A 62 5.21 0.38 -5.79
N LYS A 63 5.39 1.53 -6.45
CA LYS A 63 5.33 2.86 -5.80
C LYS A 63 4.01 3.04 -5.03
N PHE A 64 2.87 2.73 -5.66
CA PHE A 64 1.56 2.87 -5.01
C PHE A 64 1.33 1.85 -3.89
N GLN A 65 1.79 0.61 -4.04
CA GLN A 65 1.72 -0.40 -2.97
C GLN A 65 2.49 0.06 -1.73
N ASN A 66 3.72 0.56 -1.92
CA ASN A 66 4.55 1.03 -0.83
C ASN A 66 3.97 2.29 -0.16
N ALA A 67 3.36 3.18 -0.94
CA ALA A 67 2.66 4.35 -0.41
C ALA A 67 1.45 3.95 0.45
N LEU A 68 0.64 2.98 0.01
CA LEU A 68 -0.46 2.43 0.81
C LEU A 68 0.07 1.83 2.12
N PHE A 69 1.13 1.03 2.07
CA PHE A 69 1.72 0.45 3.28
C PHE A 69 2.23 1.51 4.25
N LYS A 70 2.88 2.55 3.75
CA LYS A 70 3.29 3.68 4.58
C LYS A 70 2.09 4.35 5.24
N GLN A 71 1.03 4.63 4.48
CA GLN A 71 -0.20 5.21 5.02
C GLN A 71 -0.84 4.33 6.10
N TRP A 72 -0.86 3.01 5.93
CA TRP A 72 -1.37 2.07 6.94
C TRP A 72 -0.52 2.08 8.20
N LYS A 73 0.80 2.10 8.06
CA LYS A 73 1.74 2.18 9.19
C LYS A 73 1.61 3.51 9.93
N ASP A 74 1.56 4.63 9.21
CA ASP A 74 1.39 5.96 9.79
C ASP A 74 0.05 6.08 10.55
N ARG A 75 -0.99 5.36 10.11
CA ARG A 75 -2.29 5.24 10.80
C ARG A 75 -2.29 4.23 11.95
N GLY A 76 -1.18 3.55 12.22
CA GLY A 76 -1.07 2.54 13.27
C GLY A 76 -1.83 1.24 13.00
N LEU A 77 -2.12 0.93 11.73
CA LEU A 77 -2.88 -0.27 11.38
C LEU A 77 -1.98 -1.52 11.37
N ASP A 78 -2.33 -2.50 12.20
CA ASP A 78 -1.78 -3.85 12.09
C ASP A 78 -2.40 -4.61 10.89
N PRO A 79 -1.84 -5.77 10.49
CA PRO A 79 -2.36 -6.57 9.37
C PRO A 79 -3.85 -6.94 9.48
N MET A 80 -4.35 -7.27 10.68
CA MET A 80 -5.76 -7.58 10.92
C MET A 80 -6.62 -6.32 10.75
N SER A 81 -6.17 -5.19 11.31
CA SER A 81 -6.81 -3.89 11.14
C SER A 81 -6.91 -3.49 9.66
N VAL A 82 -5.93 -3.82 8.82
CA VAL A 82 -6.02 -3.59 7.36
C VAL A 82 -7.15 -4.42 6.73
N HIS A 83 -7.28 -5.71 7.07
CA HIS A 83 -8.37 -6.55 6.56
C HIS A 83 -9.75 -5.98 6.89
N VAL A 84 -9.97 -5.59 8.14
CA VAL A 84 -11.28 -5.12 8.62
C VAL A 84 -11.54 -3.68 8.19
N GLN A 85 -10.61 -2.76 8.45
CA GLN A 85 -10.85 -1.33 8.28
C GLN A 85 -10.65 -0.86 6.85
N VAL A 86 -9.67 -1.39 6.12
CA VAL A 86 -9.38 -0.99 4.74
C VAL A 86 -10.16 -1.86 3.78
N PHE A 87 -10.00 -3.19 3.86
CA PHE A 87 -10.60 -4.12 2.91
C PHE A 87 -12.06 -4.49 3.21
N LYS A 88 -12.60 -4.02 4.34
CA LYS A 88 -13.99 -4.24 4.76
C LYS A 88 -14.36 -5.72 4.79
N VAL A 89 -13.39 -6.56 5.16
CA VAL A 89 -13.59 -8.00 5.35
C VAL A 89 -14.11 -8.23 6.77
N ASP A 90 -15.06 -9.15 6.90
CA ASP A 90 -15.55 -9.58 8.22
C ASP A 90 -14.40 -10.14 9.05
N GLU A 91 -14.24 -9.64 10.28
CA GLU A 91 -13.21 -10.06 11.22
C GLU A 91 -13.28 -11.56 11.52
N ASN A 92 -14.49 -12.12 11.56
CA ASN A 92 -14.73 -13.54 11.81
C ASN A 92 -14.53 -14.40 10.56
N ASN A 93 -14.33 -13.78 9.39
CA ASN A 93 -14.19 -14.47 8.12
C ASN A 93 -13.15 -13.83 7.20
N VAL A 94 -11.96 -13.54 7.73
CA VAL A 94 -10.83 -13.01 6.94
C VAL A 94 -10.42 -13.97 5.81
N ALA A 95 -10.72 -15.26 5.96
CA ALA A 95 -10.55 -16.27 4.92
C ALA A 95 -11.36 -15.98 3.65
N SER A 96 -12.47 -15.23 3.74
CA SER A 96 -13.27 -14.80 2.58
C SER A 96 -12.58 -13.74 1.71
N ALA A 97 -11.51 -13.10 2.19
CA ALA A 97 -10.75 -12.17 1.39
C ALA A 97 -10.18 -12.88 0.14
N GLY A 98 -10.36 -12.28 -1.03
CA GLY A 98 -9.74 -12.78 -2.26
C GLY A 98 -8.22 -12.89 -2.12
N SER A 99 -7.62 -13.90 -2.75
CA SER A 99 -6.18 -14.24 -2.63
C SER A 99 -5.26 -13.03 -2.86
N ALA A 100 -5.58 -12.16 -3.83
CA ALA A 100 -4.81 -10.96 -4.09
C ALA A 100 -4.74 -10.02 -2.87
N LEU A 101 -5.84 -9.82 -2.14
CA LEU A 101 -5.84 -8.95 -0.95
C LEU A 101 -5.11 -9.59 0.23
N LYS A 102 -5.20 -10.92 0.38
CA LYS A 102 -4.41 -11.65 1.38
C LYS A 102 -2.91 -11.45 1.13
N ASN A 103 -2.46 -11.65 -0.11
CA ASN A 103 -1.05 -11.45 -0.48
C ASN A 103 -0.58 -10.01 -0.22
N VAL A 104 -1.46 -9.01 -0.40
CA VAL A 104 -1.14 -7.61 -0.07
C VAL A 104 -0.92 -7.42 1.43
N VAL A 105 -1.79 -7.97 2.29
CA VAL A 105 -1.62 -7.88 3.75
C VAL A 105 -0.41 -8.68 4.24
N GLU A 106 -0.17 -9.86 3.70
CA GLU A 106 1.02 -10.67 4.01
C GLU A 106 2.31 -9.92 3.67
N ARG A 107 2.33 -9.24 2.51
CA ARG A 107 3.44 -8.38 2.11
C ARG A 107 3.61 -7.20 3.07
N TYR A 108 2.52 -6.53 3.44
CA TYR A 108 2.56 -5.45 4.43
C TYR A 108 3.12 -5.91 5.78
N GLN A 109 2.65 -7.07 6.27
CA GLN A 109 3.09 -7.66 7.52
C GLN A 109 4.60 -7.92 7.52
N ARG A 110 5.09 -8.54 6.44
CA ARG A 110 6.50 -8.93 6.29
C ARG A 110 7.42 -7.73 6.09
N ASP A 111 7.07 -6.83 5.17
CA ASP A 111 8.01 -5.83 4.64
C ASP A 111 7.98 -4.52 5.47
N VAL A 112 6.87 -4.23 6.17
CA VAL A 112 6.63 -2.89 6.76
C VAL A 112 6.24 -2.93 8.24
N TYR A 113 5.34 -3.84 8.62
CA TYR A 113 4.81 -3.90 9.99
C TYR A 113 5.76 -4.58 10.98
N ARG A 114 6.23 -5.82 10.69
CA ARG A 114 7.21 -6.50 11.55
C ARG A 114 8.60 -5.85 11.51
N GLY A 115 8.90 -5.06 10.47
CA GLY A 115 10.24 -4.58 10.18
C GLY A 115 11.18 -5.70 9.73
N PRO A 116 12.42 -5.39 9.32
CA PRO A 116 13.44 -6.41 9.18
C PRO A 116 13.60 -7.11 10.53
N VAL A 117 13.54 -8.43 10.54
CA VAL A 117 13.80 -9.24 11.73
C VAL A 117 15.21 -8.87 12.19
N GLU A 118 15.35 -8.05 13.24
CA GLU A 118 16.63 -7.91 13.91
C GLU A 118 17.08 -9.30 14.30
N GLY A 119 18.34 -9.59 13.97
CA GLY A 119 18.86 -10.93 13.79
C GLY A 119 18.49 -11.87 14.92
N ILE A 120 18.38 -13.14 14.55
CA ILE A 120 18.56 -14.28 15.45
C ILE A 120 19.77 -13.93 16.34
N PHE A 121 19.51 -13.51 17.58
CA PHE A 121 20.52 -13.48 18.62
C PHE A 121 20.88 -14.96 18.84
N VAL A 122 21.87 -15.43 18.09
CA VAL A 122 22.58 -16.65 18.41
C VAL A 122 23.27 -16.34 19.72
N ASN A 123 22.60 -16.71 20.82
CA ASN A 123 23.21 -16.77 22.12
C ASN A 123 24.35 -17.80 21.98
N PRO A 124 25.64 -17.40 22.07
CA PRO A 124 26.68 -18.39 22.22
C PRO A 124 26.40 -19.04 23.57
N ARG A 125 26.02 -20.32 23.55
CA ARG A 125 25.96 -21.13 24.76
C ARG A 125 27.32 -21.00 25.43
N ARG A 126 27.31 -20.39 26.60
CA ARG A 126 28.36 -20.45 27.58
C ARG A 126 28.58 -21.93 27.93
N SER A 127 29.68 -22.51 27.46
CA SER A 127 30.45 -23.62 28.07
C SER A 127 31.76 -23.76 27.34
#